data_AF-A0AB38B1V9-F1
#
_entry.id   AF-A0AB38B1V9-F1
#
_cell.length_a   1.000
_cell.length_b   1.000
_cell.length_c   1.000
_cell.angle_alpha   90.00
_cell.angle_beta   90.00
_cell.angle_gamma   90.00
#
_symmetry.space_group_name_H-M   'P 1'
#
loop_
_entity.id
_entity.type
_entity.pdbx_description
1 polymer ?
#
loop_
_entity_poly.entity_id
_entity_poly.type
_entity_poly.pdbx_seq_one_letter_code
_entity_poly.pdbx_strand_id
1 'polypeptide(L)'
;MTAQESGKPATTPVGELENELTVALRQFWWLHDARWYQGVKKRFGQEVANEINAEALRFVGRRVGSWYANREGTPDACSPAALQNVIETITRIMTNEGMMRSHTEPDPDGGPGVQTVITEHFALRMLRAARSLEGYDCPCLDMRGGWFEGLGVDVRDENRECMRTGGAVCRFHTESVQTESVETPSAETESVETPSAETESVQTESTKTASVERKELYRS
;
A
#
# COMPACT_ATOMS: atom_id res chain seq x y z
N MET A 1 -44.51 -6.66 47.76
CA MET A 1 -43.33 -5.83 47.50
C MET A 1 -42.15 -6.75 47.31
N THR A 2 -41.86 -7.13 46.06
CA THR A 2 -40.66 -7.89 45.69
C THR A 2 -39.75 -6.92 44.97
N ALA A 3 -38.64 -6.56 45.63
CA ALA A 3 -37.61 -5.73 45.05
C ALA A 3 -36.92 -6.53 43.94
N GLN A 4 -36.93 -5.94 42.74
CA GLN A 4 -36.29 -6.47 41.55
C GLN A 4 -34.80 -6.17 41.68
N GLU A 5 -33.98 -7.20 41.89
CA GLU A 5 -32.52 -7.07 41.85
C GLU A 5 -32.10 -6.61 40.47
N SER A 6 -31.60 -5.36 40.39
CA SER A 6 -30.99 -4.82 39.20
C SER A 6 -29.70 -5.58 38.92
N GLY A 7 -29.75 -6.43 37.89
CA GLY A 7 -28.61 -7.21 37.41
C GLY A 7 -27.38 -6.33 37.16
N LYS A 8 -26.28 -6.70 37.79
CA LYS A 8 -24.95 -6.15 37.55
C LYS A 8 -24.62 -6.38 36.05
N PRO A 9 -24.19 -5.37 35.28
CA PRO A 9 -23.84 -5.58 33.89
C PRO A 9 -22.71 -6.61 33.82
N ALA A 10 -22.90 -7.63 32.98
CA ALA A 10 -21.88 -8.62 32.70
C ALA A 10 -20.62 -7.88 32.22
N THR A 11 -19.51 -8.06 32.92
CA THR A 11 -18.21 -7.53 32.51
C THR A 11 -17.76 -8.27 31.26
N THR A 12 -17.73 -7.57 30.12
CA THR A 12 -17.16 -8.08 28.88
C THR A 12 -15.75 -8.63 29.14
N PRO A 13 -15.44 -9.87 28.72
CA PRO A 13 -14.09 -10.43 28.83
C PRO A 13 -13.06 -9.47 28.23
N VAL A 14 -11.88 -9.36 28.86
CA VAL A 14 -10.83 -8.39 28.47
C VAL A 14 -10.45 -8.52 26.99
N GLY A 15 -10.36 -9.76 26.46
CA GLY A 15 -10.04 -9.99 25.04
C GLY A 15 -11.14 -9.56 24.05
N GLU A 16 -12.41 -9.62 24.44
CA GLU A 16 -13.51 -9.10 23.62
C GLU A 16 -13.48 -7.57 23.60
N LEU A 17 -13.22 -6.94 24.75
CA LEU A 17 -13.05 -5.49 24.86
C LEU A 17 -11.85 -4.97 24.06
N GLU A 18 -10.71 -5.67 24.10
CA GLU A 18 -9.53 -5.32 23.30
C GLU A 18 -9.81 -5.37 21.80
N ASN A 19 -10.60 -6.34 21.35
CA ASN A 19 -11.04 -6.43 19.96
C ASN A 19 -11.99 -5.27 19.58
N GLU A 20 -12.99 -4.98 20.42
CA GLU A 20 -13.90 -3.86 20.22
C GLU A 20 -13.17 -2.52 20.14
N LEU A 21 -12.22 -2.27 21.05
CA LEU A 21 -11.39 -1.07 21.05
C LEU A 21 -10.53 -0.96 19.80
N THR A 22 -9.97 -2.08 19.32
CA THR A 22 -9.19 -2.12 18.07
C THR A 22 -10.06 -1.77 16.85
N VAL A 23 -11.28 -2.31 16.79
CA VAL A 23 -12.25 -2.00 15.72
C VAL A 23 -12.63 -0.51 15.76
N ALA A 24 -12.96 0.01 16.94
CA ALA A 24 -13.33 1.42 17.12
C ALA A 24 -12.18 2.36 16.75
N LEU A 25 -10.94 2.05 17.15
CA LEU A 25 -9.76 2.85 16.81
C LEU A 25 -9.56 2.96 15.30
N ARG A 26 -9.72 1.84 14.56
CA ARG A 26 -9.63 1.83 13.09
C ARG A 26 -10.73 2.66 12.43
N GLN A 27 -11.96 2.61 12.96
CA GLN A 27 -13.06 3.44 12.46
C GLN A 27 -12.82 4.93 12.72
N PHE A 28 -12.33 5.30 13.90
CA PHE A 28 -11.97 6.69 14.20
C PHE A 28 -10.80 7.19 13.35
N TRP A 29 -9.84 6.33 13.03
CA TRP A 29 -8.75 6.68 12.11
C TRP A 29 -9.29 7.04 10.73
N TRP A 30 -10.22 6.26 10.17
CA TRP A 30 -10.85 6.59 8.88
C TRP A 30 -11.76 7.82 8.94
N LEU A 31 -12.44 8.06 10.05
CA LEU A 31 -13.19 9.30 10.24
C LEU A 31 -12.27 10.53 10.27
N HIS A 32 -11.13 10.41 10.97
CA HIS A 32 -10.09 11.43 10.98
C HIS A 32 -9.59 11.70 9.55
N ASP A 33 -9.26 10.65 8.81
CA ASP A 33 -8.77 10.74 7.43
C ASP A 33 -9.80 11.40 6.50
N ALA A 34 -11.07 10.98 6.58
CA ALA A 34 -12.15 11.61 5.83
C ALA A 34 -12.33 13.10 6.18
N ARG A 35 -12.17 13.48 7.46
CA ARG A 35 -12.26 14.89 7.88
C ARG A 35 -11.08 15.71 7.39
N TRP A 36 -9.88 15.15 7.41
CA TRP A 36 -8.70 15.78 6.83
C TRP A 36 -8.90 16.00 5.32
N TYR A 37 -9.33 14.97 4.59
CA TYR A 37 -9.63 15.04 3.17
C TYR A 37 -10.61 16.17 2.82
N GLN A 38 -11.73 16.25 3.53
CA GLN A 38 -12.73 17.31 3.33
C GLN A 38 -12.15 18.69 3.66
N GLY A 39 -11.25 18.78 4.63
CA GLY A 39 -10.54 20.00 4.98
C GLY A 39 -9.60 20.48 3.86
N VAL A 40 -8.90 19.57 3.20
CA VAL A 40 -8.05 19.86 2.03
C VAL A 40 -8.93 20.27 0.85
N LYS A 41 -9.94 19.46 0.53
CA LYS A 41 -10.90 19.73 -0.55
C LYS A 41 -11.49 21.14 -0.44
N LYS A 42 -11.95 21.52 0.75
CA LYS A 42 -12.57 22.84 1.00
C LYS A 42 -11.62 24.02 0.72
N ARG A 43 -10.32 23.84 0.93
CA ARG A 43 -9.32 24.92 0.85
C ARG A 43 -8.60 24.96 -0.49
N PHE A 44 -8.39 23.81 -1.11
CA PHE A 44 -7.47 23.66 -2.24
C PHE A 44 -8.11 22.98 -3.46
N GLY A 45 -9.38 22.59 -3.39
CA GLY A 45 -10.07 21.91 -4.49
C GLY A 45 -10.01 20.39 -4.37
N GLN A 46 -10.86 19.74 -5.17
CA GLN A 46 -11.06 18.29 -5.14
C GLN A 46 -9.83 17.55 -5.68
N GLU A 47 -9.22 18.08 -6.74
CA GLU A 47 -8.07 17.50 -7.44
C GLU A 47 -6.87 17.40 -6.49
N VAL A 48 -6.55 18.50 -5.79
CA VAL A 48 -5.48 18.53 -4.79
C VAL A 48 -5.79 17.57 -3.62
N ALA A 49 -7.05 17.46 -3.22
CA ALA A 49 -7.45 16.51 -2.19
C ALA A 49 -7.24 15.06 -2.64
N ASN A 50 -7.60 14.71 -3.88
CA ASN A 50 -7.33 13.38 -4.45
C ASN A 50 -5.83 13.08 -4.50
N GLU A 51 -5.02 14.02 -5.00
CA GLU A 51 -3.57 13.89 -5.13
C GLU A 51 -2.89 13.60 -3.79
N ILE A 52 -3.10 14.45 -2.79
CA ILE A 52 -2.44 14.30 -1.49
C ILE A 52 -2.95 13.02 -0.78
N ASN A 53 -4.23 12.67 -0.96
CA ASN A 53 -4.79 11.44 -0.40
C ASN A 53 -4.16 10.19 -1.02
N ALA A 54 -3.96 10.17 -2.34
CA ALA A 54 -3.26 9.10 -3.04
C ALA A 54 -1.79 8.99 -2.58
N GLU A 55 -1.08 10.11 -2.48
CA GLU A 55 0.30 10.17 -1.99
C GLU A 55 0.41 9.62 -0.55
N ALA A 56 -0.46 10.06 0.35
CA ALA A 56 -0.49 9.64 1.74
C ALA A 56 -0.76 8.13 1.87
N LEU A 57 -1.74 7.60 1.13
CA LEU A 57 -2.04 6.17 1.16
C LEU A 57 -0.93 5.32 0.54
N ARG A 58 -0.27 5.78 -0.54
CA ARG A 58 0.90 5.09 -1.09
C ARG A 58 2.04 5.05 -0.08
N PHE A 59 2.32 6.16 0.60
CA PHE A 59 3.36 6.22 1.63
C PHE A 59 3.09 5.24 2.78
N VAL A 60 1.87 5.25 3.34
CA VAL A 60 1.49 4.33 4.40
C VAL A 60 1.53 2.88 3.89
N GLY A 61 1.02 2.63 2.69
CA GLY A 61 1.06 1.33 2.04
C GLY A 61 2.50 0.77 1.95
N ARG A 62 3.46 1.61 1.56
CA ARG A 62 4.88 1.23 1.52
C ARG A 62 5.43 0.87 2.88
N ARG A 63 5.06 1.61 3.93
CA ARG A 63 5.47 1.29 5.31
C ARG A 63 4.89 -0.03 5.79
N VAL A 64 3.63 -0.32 5.44
CA VAL A 64 2.98 -1.61 5.77
C VAL A 64 3.66 -2.77 5.03
N GLY A 65 3.90 -2.62 3.72
CA GLY A 65 4.62 -3.63 2.94
C GLY A 65 6.02 -3.90 3.48
N SER A 66 6.78 -2.84 3.79
CA SER A 66 8.14 -2.95 4.37
C SER A 66 8.11 -3.63 5.75
N TRP A 67 7.14 -3.25 6.60
CA TRP A 67 6.98 -3.86 7.91
C TRP A 67 6.66 -5.36 7.81
N TYR A 68 5.77 -5.73 6.88
CA TYR A 68 5.43 -7.12 6.62
C TYR A 68 6.66 -7.91 6.14
N ALA A 69 7.36 -7.41 5.11
CA ALA A 69 8.53 -8.09 4.56
C ALA A 69 9.65 -8.27 5.59
N ASN A 70 9.87 -7.28 6.45
CA ASN A 70 10.88 -7.38 7.53
C ASN A 70 10.52 -8.42 8.60
N ARG A 71 9.23 -8.72 8.77
CA ARG A 71 8.74 -9.62 9.83
C ARG A 71 8.56 -11.05 9.31
N GLU A 72 7.97 -11.20 8.13
CA GLU A 72 7.54 -12.49 7.57
C GLU A 72 8.38 -12.91 6.35
N GLY A 73 9.24 -12.02 5.84
CA GLY A 73 10.02 -12.20 4.61
C GLY A 73 9.32 -11.65 3.36
N THR A 74 10.10 -11.42 2.29
CA THR A 74 9.55 -11.06 0.98
C THR A 74 8.89 -12.29 0.34
N PRO A 75 7.63 -12.19 -0.13
CA PRO A 75 6.95 -13.32 -0.76
C PRO A 75 7.54 -13.62 -2.14
N ASP A 76 7.45 -14.88 -2.58
CA ASP A 76 7.67 -15.24 -3.98
C ASP A 76 6.49 -14.73 -4.82
N ALA A 77 6.66 -13.57 -5.45
CA ALA A 77 5.62 -12.95 -6.26
C ALA A 77 5.21 -13.79 -7.49
N CYS A 78 6.09 -14.69 -7.97
CA CYS A 78 5.77 -15.57 -9.09
C CYS A 78 4.81 -16.71 -8.72
N SER A 79 4.62 -16.96 -7.41
CA SER A 79 3.65 -17.93 -6.90
C SER A 79 2.31 -17.24 -6.66
N PRO A 80 1.23 -17.58 -7.41
CA PRO A 80 -0.09 -17.00 -7.19
C PRO A 80 -0.59 -17.23 -5.77
N ALA A 81 -0.28 -18.38 -5.15
CA ALA A 81 -0.67 -18.67 -3.78
C ALA A 81 0.05 -17.77 -2.76
N ALA A 82 1.34 -17.49 -2.97
CA ALA A 82 2.08 -16.57 -2.09
C ALA A 82 1.59 -15.13 -2.26
N LEU A 83 1.34 -14.70 -3.50
CA LEU A 83 0.78 -13.38 -3.81
C LEU A 83 -0.63 -13.21 -3.21
N GLN A 84 -1.46 -14.24 -3.30
CA GLN A 84 -2.78 -14.29 -2.68
C GLN A 84 -2.69 -14.07 -1.17
N ASN A 85 -1.85 -14.86 -0.48
CA ASN A 85 -1.69 -14.79 0.96
C ASN A 85 -1.21 -13.40 1.43
N VAL A 86 -0.19 -12.84 0.77
CA VAL A 86 0.32 -11.53 1.17
C VAL A 86 -0.71 -10.41 0.96
N ILE A 87 -1.46 -10.43 -0.15
CA ILE A 87 -2.51 -9.43 -0.42
C ILE A 87 -3.59 -9.49 0.66
N GLU A 88 -4.08 -10.68 1.00
CA GLU A 88 -5.10 -10.81 2.05
C GLU A 88 -4.58 -10.37 3.41
N THR A 89 -3.33 -10.71 3.73
CA THR A 89 -2.75 -10.42 5.04
C THR A 89 -2.49 -8.92 5.20
N ILE A 90 -1.90 -8.26 4.21
CA ILE A 90 -1.73 -6.80 4.20
C ILE A 90 -3.08 -6.09 4.27
N THR A 91 -4.09 -6.60 3.56
CA THR A 91 -5.45 -6.06 3.63
C THR A 91 -6.02 -6.12 5.05
N ARG A 92 -5.82 -7.22 5.78
CA ARG A 92 -6.25 -7.39 7.19
C ARG A 92 -5.45 -6.53 8.19
N ILE A 93 -4.22 -6.15 7.84
CA ILE A 93 -3.41 -5.20 8.62
C ILE A 93 -3.98 -3.79 8.48
N MET A 94 -4.27 -3.36 7.24
CA MET A 94 -4.72 -1.98 6.98
C MET A 94 -6.21 -1.75 7.24
N THR A 95 -7.04 -2.79 7.14
CA THR A 95 -8.50 -2.69 7.23
C THR A 95 -9.09 -3.79 8.12
N ASN A 96 -10.35 -3.65 8.49
CA ASN A 96 -11.18 -4.72 9.07
C ASN A 96 -12.44 -4.92 8.21
N GLU A 97 -13.20 -5.98 8.47
CA GLU A 97 -14.42 -6.29 7.70
C GLU A 97 -15.49 -5.18 7.73
N GLY A 98 -15.55 -4.39 8.81
CA GLY A 98 -16.47 -3.26 8.89
C GLY A 98 -16.08 -2.08 7.99
N MET A 99 -14.80 -2.02 7.59
CA MET A 99 -14.26 -1.00 6.70
C MET A 99 -14.26 -1.48 5.25
N MET A 100 -13.82 -2.72 5.04
CA MET A 100 -13.68 -3.31 3.72
C MET A 100 -13.88 -4.82 3.80
N ARG A 101 -14.88 -5.33 3.08
CA ARG A 101 -15.06 -6.76 2.90
C ARG A 101 -14.44 -7.14 1.57
N SER A 102 -13.44 -8.01 1.62
CA SER A 102 -12.75 -8.48 0.43
C SER A 102 -12.29 -9.91 0.58
N HIS A 103 -12.10 -10.56 -0.56
CA HIS A 103 -11.51 -11.88 -0.67
C HIS A 103 -10.68 -11.94 -1.95
N THR A 104 -9.92 -13.01 -2.11
CA THR A 104 -9.14 -13.26 -3.31
C THR A 104 -9.67 -14.50 -4.03
N GLU A 105 -9.58 -14.47 -5.35
CA GLU A 105 -10.01 -15.54 -6.26
C GLU A 105 -8.87 -15.79 -7.27
N PRO A 106 -8.74 -17.00 -7.83
CA PRO A 106 -7.91 -17.22 -9.01
C PRO A 106 -8.36 -16.30 -10.17
N ASP A 107 -7.46 -16.01 -11.11
CA ASP A 107 -7.84 -15.26 -12.31
C ASP A 107 -8.94 -16.03 -13.09
N PRO A 108 -10.05 -15.36 -13.46
CA PRO A 108 -11.22 -15.99 -14.08
C PRO A 108 -10.94 -16.50 -15.49
N ASP A 109 -9.92 -15.94 -16.16
CA ASP A 109 -9.49 -16.36 -17.49
C ASP A 109 -8.43 -17.48 -17.40
N GLY A 110 -8.10 -17.95 -16.19
CA GLY A 110 -7.06 -18.94 -15.93
C GLY A 110 -5.64 -18.40 -16.16
N GLY A 111 -5.48 -17.08 -16.20
CA GLY A 111 -4.21 -16.41 -16.42
C GLY A 111 -3.25 -16.49 -15.22
N PRO A 112 -1.98 -16.09 -15.41
CA PRO A 112 -1.02 -16.00 -14.33
C PRO A 112 -1.37 -14.81 -13.44
N GLY A 113 -2.07 -15.02 -12.32
CA GLY A 113 -2.39 -13.91 -11.43
C GLY A 113 -3.39 -14.25 -10.34
N VAL A 114 -3.68 -13.24 -9.54
CA VAL A 114 -4.68 -13.30 -8.47
C VAL A 114 -5.65 -12.15 -8.64
N GLN A 115 -6.93 -12.44 -8.48
CA GLN A 115 -7.96 -11.43 -8.45
C GLN A 115 -8.33 -11.08 -7.01
N THR A 116 -8.25 -9.80 -6.64
CA THR A 116 -8.83 -9.29 -5.38
C THR A 116 -10.22 -8.75 -5.67
N VAL A 117 -11.22 -9.19 -4.89
CA VAL A 117 -12.61 -8.73 -5.01
C VAL A 117 -13.01 -8.03 -3.73
N ILE A 118 -13.41 -6.77 -3.83
CA ILE A 118 -13.95 -5.98 -2.71
C ILE A 118 -15.46 -5.87 -2.90
N THR A 119 -16.23 -6.49 -2.00
CA THR A 119 -17.69 -6.55 -2.04
C THR A 119 -18.35 -5.43 -1.25
N GLU A 120 -17.67 -4.91 -0.22
CA GLU A 120 -18.12 -3.77 0.56
C GLU A 120 -16.97 -2.81 0.84
N HIS A 121 -17.21 -1.50 0.69
CA HIS A 121 -16.22 -0.48 1.00
C HIS A 121 -16.87 0.70 1.73
N PHE A 122 -16.53 0.85 3.01
CA PHE A 122 -17.14 1.82 3.91
C PHE A 122 -16.96 3.26 3.41
N ALA A 123 -15.76 3.64 2.94
CA ALA A 123 -15.51 4.99 2.45
C ALA A 123 -16.44 5.36 1.28
N LEU A 124 -16.60 4.46 0.28
CA LEU A 124 -17.51 4.69 -0.85
C LEU A 124 -18.97 4.75 -0.39
N ARG A 125 -19.38 3.91 0.57
CA ARG A 125 -20.72 3.98 1.17
C ARG A 125 -20.97 5.34 1.83
N MET A 126 -20.00 5.86 2.58
CA MET A 126 -20.12 7.17 3.24
C MET A 126 -20.09 8.33 2.24
N LEU A 127 -19.22 8.28 1.23
CA LEU A 127 -19.18 9.29 0.16
C LEU A 127 -20.49 9.34 -0.63
N ARG A 128 -21.12 8.19 -0.90
CA ARG A 128 -22.47 8.11 -1.49
C ARG A 128 -23.51 8.77 -0.59
N ALA A 129 -23.54 8.40 0.69
CA ALA A 129 -24.48 8.96 1.66
C ALA A 129 -24.34 10.48 1.79
N ALA A 130 -23.10 10.99 1.72
CA ALA A 130 -22.78 12.42 1.77
C ALA A 130 -22.90 13.13 0.41
N ARG A 131 -23.37 12.45 -0.65
CA ARG A 131 -23.44 12.98 -2.04
C ARG A 131 -22.13 13.62 -2.50
N SER A 132 -21.02 13.00 -2.13
CA SER A 132 -19.65 13.51 -2.29
C SER A 132 -18.76 12.59 -3.14
N LEU A 133 -19.35 11.67 -3.90
CA LEU A 133 -18.61 10.80 -4.84
C LEU A 133 -18.11 11.54 -6.08
N GLU A 134 -18.82 12.58 -6.51
CA GLU A 134 -18.45 13.33 -7.71
C GLU A 134 -17.06 13.97 -7.51
N GLY A 135 -16.18 13.73 -8.49
CA GLY A 135 -14.78 14.15 -8.43
C GLY A 135 -13.88 13.39 -7.45
N TYR A 136 -14.36 12.44 -6.64
CA TYR A 136 -13.51 11.65 -5.73
C TYR A 136 -12.77 10.53 -6.43
N ASP A 137 -11.45 10.60 -6.57
CA ASP A 137 -10.69 9.50 -7.19
C ASP A 137 -10.25 8.48 -6.13
N CYS A 138 -10.52 7.18 -6.39
CA CYS A 138 -10.12 6.16 -5.41
C CYS A 138 -8.59 6.01 -5.43
N PRO A 139 -7.90 6.17 -4.30
CA PRO A 139 -6.46 5.90 -4.16
C PRO A 139 -6.15 4.39 -4.05
N CYS A 140 -7.06 3.53 -4.52
CA CYS A 140 -7.01 2.09 -4.33
C CYS A 140 -5.72 1.49 -4.91
N LEU A 141 -5.37 1.87 -6.15
CA LEU A 141 -4.16 1.41 -6.84
C LEU A 141 -2.89 2.08 -6.27
N ASP A 142 -2.96 3.32 -5.79
CA ASP A 142 -1.83 3.98 -5.14
C ASP A 142 -1.45 3.29 -3.83
N MET A 143 -2.45 2.96 -3.01
CA MET A 143 -2.27 2.21 -1.77
C MET A 143 -1.65 0.84 -2.06
N ARG A 144 -2.22 0.08 -3.02
CA ARG A 144 -1.72 -1.25 -3.40
C ARG A 144 -0.34 -1.20 -4.02
N GLY A 145 -0.06 -0.22 -4.88
CA GLY A 145 1.27 0.04 -5.41
C GLY A 145 2.28 0.29 -4.29
N GLY A 146 1.89 1.04 -3.26
CA GLY A 146 2.68 1.18 -2.03
C GLY A 146 2.99 -0.16 -1.36
N TRP A 147 2.01 -1.07 -1.25
CA TRP A 147 2.25 -2.41 -0.67
C TRP A 147 3.35 -3.16 -1.40
N PHE A 148 3.25 -3.24 -2.72
CA PHE A 148 4.21 -4.00 -3.54
C PHE A 148 5.60 -3.36 -3.56
N GLU A 149 5.68 -2.03 -3.62
CA GLU A 149 6.95 -1.30 -3.44
C GLU A 149 7.59 -1.61 -2.08
N GLY A 150 6.80 -1.63 -1.00
CA GLY A 150 7.29 -1.92 0.34
C GLY A 150 7.72 -3.37 0.52
N LEU A 151 7.04 -4.30 -0.15
CA LEU A 151 7.41 -5.71 -0.18
C LEU A 151 8.70 -5.97 -0.97
N GLY A 152 9.05 -5.08 -1.89
CA GLY A 152 10.16 -5.25 -2.82
C GLY A 152 9.84 -6.24 -3.94
N VAL A 153 8.59 -6.27 -4.41
CA VAL A 153 8.14 -7.15 -5.49
C VAL A 153 7.65 -6.36 -6.70
N ASP A 154 8.01 -6.81 -7.88
CA ASP A 154 7.54 -6.23 -9.14
C ASP A 154 6.30 -6.98 -9.63
N VAL A 155 5.17 -6.26 -9.59
CA VAL A 155 3.87 -6.77 -10.05
C VAL A 155 3.18 -5.74 -10.93
N ARG A 156 2.37 -6.23 -11.86
CA ARG A 156 1.35 -5.44 -12.52
C ARG A 156 0.07 -5.58 -11.73
N ASP A 157 -0.51 -4.47 -11.28
CA ASP A 157 -1.78 -4.43 -10.58
C ASP A 157 -2.74 -3.49 -11.30
N GLU A 158 -3.90 -4.01 -11.73
CA GLU A 158 -4.85 -3.27 -12.55
C GLU A 158 -6.27 -3.33 -11.98
N ASN A 159 -7.00 -2.23 -12.07
CA ASN A 159 -8.41 -2.19 -11.71
C ASN A 159 -9.26 -2.65 -12.91
N ARG A 160 -10.00 -3.75 -12.76
CA ARG A 160 -10.91 -4.31 -13.77
C ARG A 160 -12.37 -3.91 -13.56
N GLU A 161 -12.76 -3.61 -12.33
CA GLU A 161 -14.10 -3.13 -11.96
C GLU A 161 -13.97 -2.18 -10.76
N CYS A 162 -14.81 -1.14 -10.69
CA CYS A 162 -14.78 -0.20 -9.57
C CYS A 162 -16.18 0.25 -9.14
N MET A 163 -16.46 0.08 -7.84
CA MET A 163 -17.69 0.58 -7.22
C MET A 163 -17.86 2.09 -7.39
N ARG A 164 -16.78 2.88 -7.37
CA ARG A 164 -16.85 4.34 -7.58
C ARG A 164 -17.52 4.66 -8.92
N THR A 165 -17.18 3.94 -9.98
CA THR A 165 -17.62 4.19 -11.36
C THR A 165 -18.89 3.41 -11.73
N GLY A 166 -19.59 2.84 -10.75
CA GLY A 166 -20.86 2.15 -10.95
C GLY A 166 -20.79 0.62 -10.93
N GLY A 167 -19.61 0.02 -10.72
CA GLY A 167 -19.47 -1.43 -10.52
C GLY A 167 -20.20 -1.92 -9.27
N ALA A 168 -20.58 -3.20 -9.29
CA ALA A 168 -21.17 -3.85 -8.11
C ALA A 168 -20.11 -4.13 -7.05
N VAL A 169 -18.88 -4.37 -7.49
CA VAL A 169 -17.70 -4.65 -6.65
C VAL A 169 -16.49 -3.86 -7.17
N CYS A 170 -15.40 -3.84 -6.41
CA CYS A 170 -14.10 -3.49 -6.98
C CYS A 170 -13.32 -4.77 -7.29
N ARG A 171 -12.74 -4.88 -8.49
CA ARG A 171 -11.90 -5.99 -8.91
C ARG A 171 -10.52 -5.48 -9.27
N PHE A 172 -9.51 -6.09 -8.67
CA PHE A 172 -8.11 -5.84 -9.00
C PHE A 172 -7.47 -7.14 -9.48
N HIS A 173 -6.76 -7.11 -10.59
CA HIS A 173 -5.96 -8.22 -11.06
C HIS A 173 -4.49 -7.91 -10.81
N THR A 174 -3.80 -8.82 -10.12
CA THR A 174 -2.38 -8.69 -9.80
C THR A 174 -1.60 -9.87 -10.36
N GLU A 175 -0.54 -9.60 -11.11
CA GLU A 175 0.36 -10.60 -11.67
C GLU A 175 1.83 -10.19 -11.51
N SER A 176 2.74 -11.15 -11.37
CA SER A 176 4.18 -10.88 -11.33
C SER A 176 4.70 -10.39 -12.68
N VAL A 177 5.57 -9.39 -12.67
CA VAL A 177 6.34 -9.03 -13.88
C VAL A 177 7.58 -9.92 -13.92
N GLN A 178 7.59 -10.94 -14.78
CA GLN A 178 8.83 -11.65 -15.07
C GLN A 178 9.72 -10.73 -15.90
N THR A 179 10.72 -10.11 -15.27
CA THR A 179 11.86 -9.60 -16.03
C THR A 179 12.65 -10.81 -16.50
N GLU A 180 12.49 -11.17 -17.78
CA GLU A 180 13.44 -12.06 -18.43
C GLU A 180 14.83 -11.42 -18.28
N SER A 181 15.64 -12.01 -17.39
CA SER A 181 17.04 -11.66 -17.27
C SER A 181 17.71 -11.99 -18.59
N VAL A 182 17.89 -10.97 -19.44
CA VAL A 182 18.71 -11.07 -20.64
C VAL A 182 20.13 -11.40 -20.17
N GLU A 183 20.49 -12.67 -20.24
CA GLU A 183 21.88 -13.09 -20.10
C GLU A 183 22.68 -12.35 -21.15
N THR A 184 23.46 -11.37 -20.71
CA THR A 184 24.39 -10.68 -21.59
C THR A 184 25.51 -11.68 -21.87
N PRO A 185 25.73 -12.13 -23.13
CA PRO A 185 26.84 -13.02 -23.41
C PRO A 185 28.13 -12.27 -23.04
N SER A 186 28.91 -12.85 -22.13
CA SER A 186 30.23 -12.35 -21.78
C SER A 186 31.09 -12.36 -23.04
N ALA A 187 31.30 -11.18 -23.64
CA ALA A 187 32.26 -11.02 -24.70
C ALA A 187 33.65 -11.20 -24.08
N GLU A 188 34.34 -12.28 -24.46
CA GLU A 188 35.75 -12.47 -24.19
C GLU A 188 36.53 -11.31 -24.83
N THR A 189 37.08 -10.43 -23.99
CA THR A 189 37.97 -9.36 -24.45
C THR A 189 39.36 -9.95 -24.68
N GLU A 190 39.75 -10.02 -25.96
CA GLU A 190 41.11 -10.29 -26.39
C GLU A 190 42.04 -9.21 -25.81
N SER A 191 42.96 -9.63 -24.94
CA SER A 191 43.99 -8.78 -24.34
C SER A 191 44.99 -8.31 -25.39
N VAL A 192 44.89 -7.05 -25.80
CA VAL A 192 45.92 -6.35 -26.57
C VAL A 192 46.89 -5.68 -25.60
N GLU A 193 48.14 -6.14 -25.59
CA GLU A 193 49.23 -5.51 -24.85
C GLU A 193 49.50 -4.09 -25.37
N THR A 194 49.54 -3.12 -24.47
CA THR A 194 50.03 -1.76 -24.72
C THR A 194 51.39 -1.57 -24.06
N PRO A 195 52.39 -0.97 -24.73
CA PRO A 195 53.68 -0.70 -24.11
C PRO A 195 53.58 0.51 -23.16
N SER A 196 54.19 0.35 -21.98
CA SER A 196 54.40 1.40 -20.99
C SER A 196 55.14 2.60 -21.58
N ALA A 197 54.57 3.79 -21.43
CA ALA A 197 55.26 5.06 -21.61
C ALA A 197 55.09 5.92 -20.36
N GLU A 198 56.15 6.67 -20.10
CA GLU A 198 56.59 7.23 -18.82
C GLU A 198 55.66 8.28 -18.22
N THR A 199 55.78 8.38 -16.89
CA THR A 199 55.12 9.34 -16.01
C THR A 199 55.65 10.76 -16.22
N GLU A 200 54.76 11.72 -16.44
CA GLU A 200 54.99 13.12 -16.06
C GLU A 200 53.86 13.61 -15.15
N SER A 201 54.29 14.10 -13.99
CA SER A 201 53.50 14.69 -12.92
C SER A 201 53.03 16.10 -13.29
N VAL A 202 51.72 16.34 -13.23
CA VAL A 202 51.18 17.71 -13.20
C VAL A 202 50.20 17.84 -12.04
N GLN A 203 50.56 18.69 -11.08
CA GLN A 203 49.71 19.17 -10.00
C GLN A 203 48.76 20.24 -10.54
N THR A 204 47.46 20.15 -10.22
CA THR A 204 46.61 21.35 -10.03
C THR A 204 45.39 21.06 -9.13
N GLU A 205 45.39 21.77 -8.01
CA GLU A 205 44.29 22.41 -7.27
C GLU A 205 42.99 21.65 -6.88
N SER A 206 42.86 21.45 -5.56
CA SER A 206 41.61 21.17 -4.86
C SER A 206 40.63 22.35 -4.90
N THR A 207 39.50 22.19 -5.56
CA THR A 207 38.31 23.01 -5.33
C THR A 207 37.44 22.40 -4.22
N LYS A 208 37.28 23.14 -3.13
CA LYS A 208 36.36 22.86 -2.03
C LYS A 208 34.91 22.79 -2.52
N THR A 209 34.26 21.64 -2.40
CA THR A 209 32.80 21.53 -2.41
C THR A 209 32.28 21.55 -0.98
N ALA A 210 31.40 22.51 -0.70
CA ALA A 210 30.73 22.66 0.58
C ALA A 210 29.78 21.46 0.82
N SER A 211 29.98 20.77 1.93
CA SER A 211 29.08 19.74 2.44
C SER A 211 27.85 20.42 3.05
N VAL A 212 26.68 20.26 2.45
CA VAL A 212 25.40 20.63 3.07
C VAL A 212 25.00 19.47 3.98
N GLU A 213 25.12 19.67 5.29
CA GLU A 213 24.54 18.79 6.31
C GLU A 213 23.02 18.76 6.17
N ARG A 214 22.49 17.62 5.73
CA ARG A 214 21.06 17.32 5.81
C ARG A 214 20.81 16.74 7.20
N LYS A 215 20.20 17.53 8.10
CA LYS A 215 19.72 17.03 9.40
C LYS A 215 18.68 15.93 9.14
N GLU A 216 19.00 14.72 9.58
CA GLU A 216 18.03 13.66 9.80
C GLU A 216 17.01 14.12 10.83
N LEU A 217 15.80 14.43 10.39
CA LEU A 217 14.63 14.37 11.24
C LEU A 217 13.93 13.04 10.95
N TYR A 218 13.31 12.47 11.99
CA TYR A 218 12.55 11.21 12.03
C TYR A 218 13.35 9.97 12.49
N ARG A 219 13.68 9.95 13.79
CA ARG A 219 13.57 8.76 14.63
C ARG A 219 12.36 8.92 15.56
N SER A 220 11.31 8.16 15.28
CA SER A 220 10.32 7.63 16.24
C SER A 220 9.32 6.79 15.45
#